data_AF-A0A351ZY15-F1
#
_entry.id   AF-A0A351ZY15-F1
#
_cell.length_a   1.000
_cell.length_b   1.000
_cell.length_c   1.000
_cell.angle_alpha   90.00
_cell.angle_beta   90.00
_cell.angle_gamma   90.00
#
_symmetry.space_group_name_H-M   'P 1'
#
loop_
_entity.id
_entity.type
_entity.pdbx_description
1 polymer ?
#
loop_
_entity_poly.entity_id
_entity_poly.type
_entity_poly.pdbx_seq_one_letter_code
_entity_poly.pdbx_strand_id
1 'polypeptide(L)'
;GKRGELEITDVHRIYLERGQLNVEMIGRGVAWLDTGTPESLIEASTFIHAIEKRQGLKIGCPEEVALQQGFLSPDEYRASVSQLPNCSYRTYCESLLRS
;
A
#
# COMPACT_ATOMS: atom_id res chain seq x y z
N GLY A 1 22.93 -17.50 -3.04
CA GLY A 1 22.34 -18.87 -2.93
C GLY A 1 22.59 -19.72 -4.17
N LYS A 2 22.02 -20.95 -4.25
CA LYS A 2 22.17 -21.87 -5.42
C LYS A 2 21.65 -21.30 -6.75
N ARG A 3 20.83 -20.25 -6.69
CA ARG A 3 20.22 -19.57 -7.85
C ARG A 3 21.13 -18.54 -8.54
N GLY A 4 22.28 -18.20 -7.93
CA GLY A 4 23.19 -17.17 -8.47
C GLY A 4 22.76 -15.72 -8.19
N GLU A 5 21.70 -15.52 -7.42
CA GLU A 5 21.21 -14.20 -7.01
C GLU A 5 21.84 -13.74 -5.68
N LEU A 6 21.90 -12.41 -5.51
CA LEU A 6 22.19 -11.74 -4.23
C LEU A 6 20.87 -11.63 -3.45
N GLU A 7 20.68 -12.53 -2.48
CA GLU A 7 19.39 -12.74 -1.81
C GLU A 7 19.25 -11.84 -0.58
N ILE A 8 18.08 -11.21 -0.38
CA ILE A 8 17.82 -10.39 0.83
C ILE A 8 18.01 -11.19 2.13
N THR A 9 17.78 -12.50 2.10
CA THR A 9 18.00 -13.42 3.22
C THR A 9 19.46 -13.47 3.68
N ASP A 10 20.43 -13.21 2.78
CA ASP A 10 21.84 -13.13 3.17
C ASP A 10 22.11 -11.85 3.99
N VAL A 11 21.44 -10.74 3.68
CA VAL A 11 21.46 -9.52 4.50
C VAL A 11 20.80 -9.78 5.86
N HIS A 12 19.63 -10.42 5.90
CA HIS A 12 18.96 -10.78 7.15
C HIS A 12 19.84 -11.66 8.04
N ARG A 13 20.58 -12.61 7.46
CA ARG A 13 21.53 -13.47 8.20
C ARG A 13 22.64 -12.65 8.87
N ILE A 14 23.22 -11.68 8.17
CA ILE A 14 24.27 -10.80 8.74
C ILE A 14 23.72 -10.02 9.95
N TYR A 15 22.51 -9.46 9.85
CA TYR A 15 21.87 -8.78 10.98
C TYR A 15 21.57 -9.74 12.15
N LEU A 16 21.15 -10.98 11.85
CA LEU A 16 20.93 -12.01 12.85
C LEU A 16 22.22 -12.38 13.59
N GLU A 17 23.31 -12.62 12.85
CA GLU A 17 24.63 -12.95 13.41
C GLU A 17 25.19 -11.85 14.31
N ARG A 18 24.85 -10.58 14.02
CA ARG A 18 25.21 -9.42 14.83
C ARG A 18 24.28 -9.19 16.03
N GLY A 19 23.21 -9.97 16.18
CA GLY A 19 22.17 -9.73 17.19
C GLY A 19 21.40 -8.42 16.97
N GLN A 20 21.37 -7.92 15.73
CA GLN A 20 20.73 -6.66 15.33
C GLN A 20 19.47 -6.88 14.49
N LEU A 21 19.03 -8.13 14.31
CA LEU A 21 17.78 -8.45 13.62
C LEU A 21 16.61 -8.33 14.59
N ASN A 22 15.67 -7.43 14.28
CA ASN A 22 14.38 -7.34 14.94
C ASN A 22 13.29 -7.92 14.01
N VAL A 23 12.33 -8.63 14.58
CA VAL A 23 11.22 -9.25 13.84
C VAL A 23 9.91 -8.81 14.48
N GLU A 24 9.00 -8.29 13.65
CA GLU A 24 7.64 -7.95 14.05
C GLU A 24 6.66 -9.03 13.57
N MET A 25 5.82 -9.52 14.50
CA MET A 25 4.84 -10.55 14.19
C MET A 25 3.56 -9.92 13.65
N ILE A 26 3.24 -10.23 12.39
CA ILE A 26 1.96 -9.83 11.80
C ILE A 26 0.85 -10.72 12.38
N GLY A 27 0.03 -10.14 13.24
CA GLY A 27 -1.02 -10.84 13.98
C GLY A 27 -2.25 -11.21 13.15
N ARG A 28 -3.16 -11.96 13.77
CA ARG A 28 -4.46 -12.30 13.17
C ARG A 28 -5.25 -11.04 12.83
N GLY A 29 -5.94 -11.05 11.70
CA GLY A 29 -6.74 -9.93 11.20
C GLY A 29 -6.02 -9.05 10.18
N VAL A 30 -4.72 -9.27 9.96
CA VAL A 30 -3.97 -8.64 8.87
C VAL A 30 -3.97 -9.57 7.66
N ALA A 31 -4.15 -9.01 6.47
CA ALA A 31 -3.98 -9.72 5.20
C ALA A 31 -2.60 -9.42 4.61
N TRP A 32 -1.85 -10.46 4.28
CA TRP A 32 -0.63 -10.38 3.49
C TRP A 32 -0.87 -11.12 2.18
N LEU A 33 -0.84 -10.39 1.07
CA LEU A 33 -1.22 -10.87 -0.25
C LEU A 33 0.04 -10.85 -1.14
N ASP A 34 0.34 -11.99 -1.76
CA ASP A 34 1.33 -12.09 -2.82
C ASP A 34 0.61 -12.11 -4.17
N THR A 35 1.22 -11.52 -5.20
CA THR A 35 0.65 -11.45 -6.56
C THR A 35 1.55 -12.14 -7.58
N GLY A 36 2.30 -13.17 -7.15
CA GLY A 36 3.28 -13.88 -7.97
C GLY A 36 2.68 -14.78 -9.06
N THR A 37 1.38 -15.09 -8.98
CA THR A 37 0.64 -15.87 -10.01
C THR A 37 -0.61 -15.14 -10.49
N PRO A 38 -1.12 -15.41 -11.71
CA PRO A 38 -2.37 -14.83 -12.19
C PRO A 38 -3.56 -15.07 -11.24
N GLU A 39 -3.62 -16.25 -10.62
CA GLU A 39 -4.68 -16.59 -9.66
C GLU A 39 -4.55 -15.76 -8.37
N SER A 40 -3.36 -15.70 -7.77
CA SER A 40 -3.11 -14.88 -6.57
C SER A 40 -3.38 -13.38 -6.79
N LEU A 41 -3.11 -12.88 -8.00
CA LEU A 41 -3.41 -11.49 -8.37
C LEU A 41 -4.93 -11.23 -8.40
N ILE A 42 -5.71 -12.16 -8.93
CA ILE A 42 -7.18 -12.05 -8.95
C ILE A 42 -7.75 -12.10 -7.53
N GLU A 43 -7.24 -13.01 -6.69
CA GLU A 43 -7.63 -13.10 -5.28
C GLU A 43 -7.34 -11.79 -4.55
N ALA A 44 -6.13 -11.25 -4.70
CA ALA A 44 -5.75 -9.98 -4.10
C ALA A 44 -6.63 -8.82 -4.58
N SER A 45 -6.90 -8.75 -5.88
CA SER A 45 -7.77 -7.72 -6.48
C SER A 45 -9.20 -7.80 -5.93
N THR A 46 -9.73 -9.01 -5.80
CA THR A 46 -11.07 -9.26 -5.25
C THR A 46 -11.14 -8.88 -3.77
N PHE A 47 -10.11 -9.22 -2.99
CA PHE A 47 -10.02 -8.87 -1.58
C PHE A 47 -10.02 -7.35 -1.37
N ILE A 48 -9.17 -6.62 -2.09
CA ILE A 48 -9.11 -5.15 -2.03
C ILE A 48 -10.46 -4.54 -2.44
N HIS A 49 -11.03 -4.97 -3.57
CA HIS A 49 -12.32 -4.45 -4.04
C HIS A 49 -13.45 -4.63 -2.99
N ALA A 50 -13.51 -5.80 -2.34
CA ALA A 50 -14.52 -6.08 -1.32
C ALA A 50 -14.38 -5.15 -0.09
N ILE A 51 -13.15 -4.87 0.35
CA ILE A 51 -12.91 -3.98 1.49
C ILE A 51 -13.28 -2.54 1.12
N GLU A 52 -12.76 -2.02 0.01
CA GLU A 52 -13.01 -0.63 -0.40
C GLU A 52 -14.51 -0.37 -0.57
N LYS A 53 -15.23 -1.31 -1.19
CA LYS A 53 -16.68 -1.20 -1.38
C LYS A 53 -17.46 -1.15 -0.06
N ARG A 54 -16.97 -1.84 0.97
CA ARG A 54 -17.63 -1.90 2.29
C ARG A 54 -17.28 -0.72 3.19
N GLN A 55 -16.04 -0.27 3.16
CA GLN A 55 -15.54 0.79 4.05
C GLN A 55 -15.66 2.19 3.44
N GLY A 56 -15.74 2.31 2.12
CA GLY A 56 -15.76 3.59 1.42
C GLY A 56 -14.39 4.29 1.34
N LEU A 57 -13.33 3.65 1.82
CA LEU A 57 -11.95 4.12 1.78
C LEU A 57 -11.15 3.40 0.70
N LYS A 58 -10.08 4.03 0.21
CA LYS A 58 -9.15 3.43 -0.76
C LYS A 58 -7.93 2.86 -0.06
N ILE A 59 -7.53 1.65 -0.45
CA ILE A 59 -6.30 1.02 0.06
C ILE A 59 -5.15 1.42 -0.87
N GLY A 60 -4.07 1.93 -0.29
CA GLY A 60 -2.88 2.32 -1.06
C GLY A 60 -3.08 3.57 -1.90
N CYS A 61 -3.91 4.54 -1.45
CA CYS A 61 -4.05 5.85 -2.07
C CYS A 61 -2.89 6.78 -1.64
N PRO A 62 -1.87 7.04 -2.49
CA PRO A 62 -0.75 7.89 -2.11
C PRO A 62 -1.16 9.35 -1.90
N GLU A 63 -2.15 9.87 -2.63
CA GLU A 63 -2.61 11.25 -2.46
C GLU A 63 -3.22 11.45 -1.06
N GLU A 64 -4.08 10.53 -0.61
CA GLU A 64 -4.66 10.58 0.74
C GLU A 64 -3.56 10.57 1.81
N VAL A 65 -2.58 9.67 1.69
CA VAL A 65 -1.45 9.60 2.61
C VAL A 65 -0.65 10.90 2.58
N ALA A 66 -0.39 11.47 1.40
CA ALA A 66 0.34 12.72 1.26
C ALA A 66 -0.38 13.90 1.93
N LEU A 67 -1.71 13.96 1.85
CA LEU A 67 -2.52 14.95 2.55
C LEU A 67 -2.49 14.73 4.07
N GLN A 68 -2.74 13.50 4.53
CA GLN A 68 -2.82 13.15 5.96
C GLN A 68 -1.47 13.32 6.68
N GLN A 69 -0.36 13.01 6.01
CA GLN A 69 1.00 13.19 6.54
C GLN A 69 1.53 14.62 6.38
N GLY A 70 0.78 15.51 5.70
CA GLY A 70 1.18 16.90 5.48
C GLY A 70 2.32 17.06 4.46
N PHE A 71 2.55 16.08 3.59
CA PHE A 71 3.47 16.21 2.45
C PHE A 71 2.93 17.16 1.37
N LEU A 72 1.60 17.29 1.29
CA LEU A 72 0.92 18.27 0.47
C LEU A 72 0.00 19.10 1.35
N SER A 73 0.04 20.42 1.18
CA SER A 73 -1.02 21.31 1.69
C SER A 73 -2.35 21.01 0.99
N PRO A 74 -3.50 21.42 1.57
CA PRO A 74 -4.81 21.24 0.92
C PRO A 74 -4.89 21.83 -0.50
N ASP A 75 -4.18 22.93 -0.76
CA ASP A 75 -4.15 23.58 -2.08
C ASP A 75 -3.30 22.79 -3.08
N GLU A 76 -2.13 22.30 -2.67
CA GLU A 76 -1.28 21.44 -3.49
C GLU A 76 -1.96 20.09 -3.79
N TYR A 77 -2.62 19.51 -2.79
CA TYR A 77 -3.44 18.30 -2.97
C TYR A 77 -4.56 18.54 -3.97
N ARG A 78 -5.31 19.65 -3.83
CA ARG A 78 -6.38 20.02 -4.77
C ARG A 78 -5.84 20.17 -6.20
N ALA A 79 -4.68 20.79 -6.36
CA ALA A 79 -4.03 20.92 -7.66
C ALA A 79 -3.66 19.56 -8.25
N SER A 80 -3.09 18.65 -7.45
CA SER A 80 -2.75 17.28 -7.88
C SER A 80 -4.00 16.49 -8.31
N VAL A 81 -5.04 16.45 -7.47
CA VAL A 81 -6.29 15.73 -7.74
C VAL A 81 -7.00 16.27 -8.99
N SER A 82 -6.90 17.57 -9.26
CA SER A 82 -7.51 18.18 -10.43
C SER A 82 -6.99 17.63 -11.77
N GLN A 83 -5.76 17.10 -11.79
CA GLN A 83 -5.11 16.51 -12.96
C GLN A 83 -5.53 15.06 -13.22
N LEU A 84 -6.17 14.40 -12.26
CA LEU A 84 -6.64 13.03 -12.42
C LEU A 84 -7.78 12.95 -13.46
N PRO A 85 -7.88 11.86 -14.23
CA PRO A 85 -9.02 11.65 -15.11
C PRO A 85 -10.32 11.58 -14.31
N ASN A 86 -11.45 11.88 -14.96
CA ASN A 86 -12.76 11.74 -14.34
C ASN A 86 -13.07 10.24 -14.12
N CYS A 87 -12.94 9.78 -12.88
CA CYS A 87 -13.20 8.39 -12.48
C CYS A 87 -13.53 8.31 -10.99
N SER A 88 -13.93 7.12 -10.54
CA SER A 88 -14.27 6.87 -9.12
C SER A 88 -13.13 7.16 -8.15
N TYR A 89 -11.87 7.00 -8.60
CA TYR A 89 -10.69 7.33 -7.79
C TYR A 89 -10.55 8.84 -7.56
N ARG A 90 -10.75 9.64 -8.62
CA ARG A 90 -10.78 11.11 -8.49
C ARG A 90 -11.93 11.56 -7.59
N THR A 91 -13.14 11.00 -7.76
CA THR A 91 -14.28 11.31 -6.89
C THR A 91 -13.99 11.02 -5.43
N TYR A 92 -13.28 9.92 -5.14
CA TYR A 92 -12.81 9.61 -3.79
C TYR A 92 -11.85 10.69 -3.27
N CYS A 93 -10.80 11.02 -4.03
CA CYS A 93 -9.83 12.04 -3.61
C CYS A 93 -10.47 13.41 -3.37
N GLU A 94 -11.42 13.82 -4.22
CA GLU A 94 -12.16 15.07 -4.05
C GLU A 94 -13.05 15.09 -2.80
N SER A 95 -13.48 13.93 -2.29
CA SER A 95 -14.30 13.85 -1.08
C SER A 95 -13.50 14.13 0.19
N LEU A 96 -12.19 13.82 0.19
CA LEU A 96 -11.28 14.01 1.33
C LEU A 96 -11.04 15.49 1.68
N LEU A 97 -11.27 16.42 0.73
CA LEU A 97 -11.20 17.87 0.99
C LEU A 97 -12.48 18.46 1.57
N ARG A 98 -13.54 17.66 1.69
CA ARG A 98 -14.86 18.10 2.18
C ARG A 98 -15.12 17.72 3.64
N SER A 99 -14.29 16.82 4.18
CA SER A 99 -14.27 16.38 5.58
C SER A 99 -13.37 17.27 6.42
#